data_AF-A0A2C6CGN5-F1
#
_entry.id   AF-A0A2C6CGN5-F1
#
_cell.length_a   1.000
_cell.length_b   1.000
_cell.length_c   1.000
_cell.angle_alpha   90.00
_cell.angle_beta   90.00
_cell.angle_gamma   90.00
#
_symmetry.space_group_name_H-M   'P 1'
#
loop_
_entity.id
_entity.type
_entity.pdbx_description
1 polymer ?
#
loop_
_entity_poly.entity_id
_entity_poly.type
_entity_poly.pdbx_seq_one_letter_code
_entity_poly.pdbx_strand_id
1 'polypeptide(L)'
;MKDSYNEESLEELIGEIEGELKEDIENINFFLENSENEYSIKLENKELSLIRNSGNKLDINLKFNGEKNNFFYETDNFKQNFLVLGEKYSYNVKNKTFQFSYILFDENNNKINTIKISIQHI
;
A
#
# COMPACT_ATOMS: atom_id res chain seq x y z
N MET A 1 12.44 21.25 -19.87
CA MET A 1 11.01 20.88 -19.94
C MET A 1 10.66 20.26 -18.60
N LYS A 2 9.61 20.77 -17.95
CA LYS A 2 9.15 20.29 -16.64
C LYS A 2 7.98 19.38 -16.96
N ASP A 3 8.27 18.12 -17.25
CA ASP A 3 7.22 17.17 -17.59
C ASP A 3 6.47 16.84 -16.30
N SER A 4 5.32 17.48 -16.13
CA SER A 4 4.41 17.22 -15.03
C SER A 4 3.67 15.91 -15.29
N TYR A 5 4.27 14.79 -14.92
CA TYR A 5 3.55 13.52 -14.83
C TYR A 5 2.68 13.54 -13.57
N ASN A 6 1.55 14.24 -13.64
CA ASN A 6 0.43 14.10 -12.71
C ASN A 6 -0.54 13.06 -13.28
N GLU A 7 -0.05 11.87 -13.62
CA GLU A 7 -0.93 10.75 -13.95
C GLU A 7 -1.36 10.08 -12.65
N GLU A 8 -2.62 10.29 -12.28
CA GLU A 8 -3.27 9.44 -11.28
C GLU A 8 -3.39 8.04 -11.90
N SER A 9 -2.63 7.08 -11.36
CA SER A 9 -2.78 5.66 -11.70
C SER A 9 -3.86 5.08 -10.80
N LEU A 10 -4.89 4.51 -11.42
CA LEU A 10 -5.94 3.76 -10.74
C LEU A 10 -5.71 2.28 -11.02
N GLU A 11 -5.60 1.49 -9.95
CA GLU A 11 -5.55 0.04 -10.02
C GLU A 11 -6.81 -0.51 -9.35
N GLU A 12 -7.63 -1.23 -10.12
CA GLU A 12 -8.79 -1.94 -9.60
C GLU A 12 -8.38 -3.38 -9.25
N LEU A 13 -8.72 -3.80 -8.04
CA LEU A 13 -8.43 -5.12 -7.50
C LEU A 13 -9.73 -5.74 -6.98
N ILE A 14 -9.85 -7.06 -7.13
CA ILE A 14 -10.96 -7.84 -6.58
C ILE A 14 -10.41 -8.86 -5.58
N GLY A 15 -11.21 -9.27 -4.60
CA GLY A 15 -10.74 -10.27 -3.66
C GLY A 15 -11.61 -10.42 -2.42
N GLU A 16 -11.00 -10.96 -1.37
CA GLU A 16 -11.69 -11.45 -0.18
C GLU A 16 -11.15 -10.80 1.10
N ILE A 17 -11.98 -10.86 2.14
CA ILE A 17 -11.67 -10.33 3.47
C ILE A 17 -11.74 -11.47 4.47
N GLU A 18 -10.69 -11.63 5.26
CA GLU A 18 -10.73 -12.44 6.48
C GLU A 18 -10.76 -11.52 7.69
N GLY A 19 -11.89 -11.51 8.40
CA GLY A 19 -12.11 -10.65 9.56
C GLY A 19 -13.39 -9.83 9.43
N GLU A 20 -13.54 -8.85 10.32
CA GLU A 20 -14.75 -8.02 10.41
C GLU A 20 -14.37 -6.54 10.32
N LEU A 21 -14.93 -5.83 9.32
CA LEU A 21 -14.76 -4.39 9.14
C LEU A 21 -15.60 -3.59 10.16
N LYS A 22 -14.94 -3.07 11.20
CA LYS A 22 -15.53 -2.26 12.29
C LYS A 22 -14.62 -1.13 12.73
N GLU A 23 -15.14 -0.18 13.53
CA GLU A 23 -14.37 1.00 13.98
C GLU A 23 -13.13 0.61 14.80
N ASP A 24 -13.27 -0.32 15.74
CA ASP A 24 -12.19 -0.79 16.61
C ASP A 24 -11.48 -2.02 16.03
N ILE A 25 -11.18 -1.99 14.73
CA ILE A 25 -10.52 -3.10 14.07
C ILE A 25 -9.06 -3.23 14.53
N GLU A 26 -8.76 -4.39 15.12
CA GLU A 26 -7.40 -4.72 15.57
C GLU A 26 -6.71 -5.68 14.60
N ASN A 27 -7.50 -6.54 13.95
CA ASN A 27 -7.02 -7.58 13.06
C ASN A 27 -7.95 -7.71 11.83
N ILE A 28 -7.36 -7.68 10.63
CA ILE A 28 -8.06 -7.96 9.37
C ILE A 28 -7.03 -8.32 8.28
N ASN A 29 -7.39 -9.26 7.41
CA ASN A 29 -6.64 -9.53 6.20
C ASN A 29 -7.48 -9.20 4.97
N PHE A 30 -6.85 -8.59 3.99
CA PHE A 30 -7.38 -8.43 2.64
C PHE A 30 -6.47 -9.18 1.68
N PHE A 31 -7.07 -10.04 0.86
CA PHE A 31 -6.40 -10.71 -0.25
C PHE A 31 -7.04 -10.18 -1.52
N LEU A 32 -6.31 -9.38 -2.29
CA LEU A 32 -6.81 -8.67 -3.46
C LEU A 32 -5.92 -9.00 -4.67
N GLU A 33 -6.49 -9.11 -5.86
CA GLU A 33 -5.74 -9.43 -7.06
C GLU A 33 -6.30 -8.73 -8.30
N ASN A 34 -5.46 -8.67 -9.33
CA ASN A 34 -5.87 -8.43 -10.71
C ASN A 34 -5.05 -9.34 -11.65
N SER A 35 -5.05 -9.05 -12.95
CA SER A 35 -4.35 -9.86 -13.94
C SER A 35 -2.83 -9.92 -13.79
N GLU A 36 -2.22 -8.98 -13.04
CA GLU A 36 -0.76 -8.85 -12.95
C GLU A 36 -0.22 -8.93 -11.52
N ASN A 37 -1.03 -8.59 -10.53
CA ASN A 37 -0.59 -8.38 -9.16
C ASN A 37 -1.53 -9.06 -8.16
N GLU A 38 -0.91 -9.67 -7.15
CA GLU A 38 -1.57 -10.16 -5.95
C GLU A 38 -1.16 -9.29 -4.76
N TYR A 39 -2.11 -8.90 -3.94
CA TYR A 39 -1.94 -8.04 -2.78
C TYR A 39 -2.42 -8.78 -1.53
N SER A 40 -1.58 -8.80 -0.51
CA SER A 40 -1.93 -9.21 0.84
C SER A 40 -1.75 -8.01 1.76
N ILE A 41 -2.84 -7.46 2.26
CA ILE A 41 -2.84 -6.33 3.20
C ILE A 41 -3.31 -6.87 4.54
N LYS A 42 -2.44 -6.81 5.55
CA LYS A 42 -2.70 -7.37 6.87
C LYS A 42 -2.58 -6.31 7.95
N LEU A 43 -3.65 -6.13 8.71
CA LEU A 43 -3.63 -5.44 9.99
C LEU A 43 -3.58 -6.50 11.08
N GLU A 44 -2.57 -6.47 11.94
CA GLU A 44 -2.42 -7.38 13.07
C GLU A 44 -1.97 -6.59 14.29
N ASN A 45 -2.71 -6.66 15.39
CA ASN A 45 -2.45 -5.87 16.60
C ASN A 45 -2.22 -4.37 16.32
N LYS A 46 -3.01 -3.80 15.40
CA LYS A 46 -2.91 -2.40 14.93
C LYS A 46 -1.64 -2.07 14.11
N GLU A 47 -0.83 -3.07 13.77
CA GLU A 47 0.28 -2.93 12.83
C GLU A 47 -0.17 -3.33 11.42
N LEU A 48 -0.04 -2.41 10.47
CA LEU A 48 -0.44 -2.65 9.09
C LEU A 48 0.79 -3.05 8.25
N SER A 49 0.59 -4.01 7.37
CA SER A 49 1.58 -4.47 6.40
C SER A 49 0.93 -4.65 5.03
N LEU A 50 1.73 -4.45 3.98
CA LEU A 50 1.32 -4.63 2.59
C LEU A 50 2.39 -5.45 1.90
N ILE A 51 1.97 -6.58 1.35
CA ILE A 51 2.76 -7.37 0.42
C ILE A 51 2.06 -7.30 -0.94
N ARG A 52 2.80 -6.97 -1.99
CA ARG A 52 2.37 -7.16 -3.38
C ARG A 52 3.32 -8.11 -4.04
N ASN A 53 2.82 -9.19 -4.61
CA ASN A 53 3.57 -10.01 -5.55
C ASN A 53 3.17 -9.58 -6.97
N SER A 54 4.15 -9.34 -7.83
CA SER A 54 3.91 -8.91 -9.20
C SER A 54 4.50 -9.92 -10.18
N GLY A 55 3.72 -10.28 -11.21
CA GLY A 55 4.21 -11.13 -12.31
C GLY A 55 5.46 -10.58 -13.02
N ASN A 56 5.72 -9.27 -12.87
CA ASN A 56 6.85 -8.56 -13.45
C ASN A 56 8.04 -8.37 -12.48
N LYS A 57 8.15 -9.18 -11.42
CA LYS A 57 9.22 -9.13 -10.40
C LYS A 57 9.31 -7.82 -9.61
N LEU A 58 8.21 -7.08 -9.55
CA LEU A 58 8.09 -5.83 -8.80
C LEU A 58 7.42 -6.07 -7.45
N ASP A 59 7.96 -7.01 -6.68
CA ASP A 59 7.38 -7.35 -5.40
C ASP A 59 7.57 -6.19 -4.40
N ILE A 60 6.53 -5.93 -3.61
CA ILE A 60 6.53 -4.91 -2.57
C ILE A 60 6.33 -5.61 -1.24
N ASN A 61 7.11 -5.21 -0.23
CA ASN A 61 6.89 -5.60 1.15
C ASN A 61 7.09 -4.39 2.06
N LEU A 62 5.99 -3.89 2.62
CA LEU A 62 5.96 -2.70 3.47
C LEU A 62 5.42 -3.06 4.84
N LYS A 63 6.06 -2.48 5.87
CA LYS A 63 5.59 -2.49 7.25
C LYS A 63 5.36 -1.07 7.72
N PHE A 64 4.22 -0.84 8.36
CA PHE A 64 3.81 0.47 8.85
C PHE A 64 3.88 0.51 10.38
N ASN A 65 5.11 0.45 10.89
CA ASN A 65 5.44 0.47 12.32
C ASN A 65 5.69 1.89 12.86
N GLY A 66 5.34 2.93 12.10
CA GLY A 66 5.61 4.34 12.44
C GLY A 66 7.03 4.82 12.13
N GLU A 67 7.88 3.97 11.57
CA GLU A 67 9.26 4.31 11.18
C GLU A 67 9.44 4.28 9.66
N LYS A 68 10.50 4.94 9.18
CA LYS A 68 10.92 4.84 7.77
C LYS A 68 11.63 3.50 7.56
N ASN A 69 11.14 2.73 6.60
CA ASN A 69 11.72 1.44 6.23
C ASN A 69 12.32 1.52 4.82
N ASN A 70 13.42 0.79 4.59
CA ASN A 70 14.00 0.67 3.25
C ASN A 70 13.09 -0.16 2.35
N PHE A 71 12.83 0.36 1.15
CA PHE A 71 12.15 -0.34 0.08
C PHE A 71 13.07 -0.37 -1.14
N PHE A 72 13.51 -1.55 -1.52
CA PHE A 72 14.38 -1.74 -2.66
C PHE A 72 13.56 -2.08 -3.89
N TYR A 73 13.73 -1.29 -4.95
CA TYR A 73 13.00 -1.44 -6.21
C TYR A 73 13.99 -1.74 -7.33
N GLU A 74 13.78 -2.85 -8.03
CA GLU A 74 14.63 -3.33 -9.11
C GLU A 74 13.80 -3.82 -10.30
N THR A 75 14.20 -3.38 -11.49
CA THR A 75 13.77 -3.85 -12.81
C THR A 75 15.02 -4.13 -13.63
N ASP A 76 14.87 -4.70 -14.83
CA ASP A 76 16.00 -4.95 -15.73
C ASP A 76 16.83 -3.69 -16.06
N ASN A 77 16.22 -2.50 -16.00
CA ASN A 77 16.85 -1.23 -16.41
C ASN A 77 16.99 -0.20 -15.28
N PHE A 78 16.51 -0.49 -14.07
CA PHE A 78 16.47 0.49 -12.99
C PHE A 78 16.56 -0.19 -11.63
N LYS A 79 17.38 0.38 -10.75
CA LYS A 79 17.65 -0.14 -9.40
C LYS A 79 17.79 1.04 -8.44
N GLN A 80 16.92 1.13 -7.44
CA GLN A 80 16.98 2.21 -6.45
C GLN A 80 16.47 1.75 -5.07
N ASN A 81 17.11 2.26 -4.02
CA ASN A 81 16.58 2.21 -2.66
C ASN A 81 15.74 3.45 -2.40
N PHE A 82 14.52 3.23 -1.91
CA PHE A 82 13.63 4.26 -1.40
C PHE A 82 13.43 4.08 0.11
N LEU A 83 12.91 5.12 0.75
CA LEU A 83 12.38 5.01 2.10
C LEU A 83 10.85 5.10 2.05
N VAL A 84 10.19 4.31 2.87
CA VAL A 84 8.73 4.29 2.99
C VAL A 84 8.32 4.56 4.43
N LEU A 85 7.36 5.48 4.61
CA LEU A 85 6.72 5.75 5.89
C LEU A 85 5.22 5.47 5.77
N GLY A 86 4.72 4.51 6.54
CA GLY A 86 3.29 4.26 6.68
C GLY A 86 2.59 5.37 7.46
N GLU A 87 1.45 5.82 6.97
CA GLU A 87 0.56 6.75 7.67
C GLU A 87 -0.56 5.97 8.40
N LYS A 88 -1.37 6.69 9.17
CA LYS A 88 -2.49 6.09 9.91
C LYS A 88 -3.54 5.51 8.95
N TYR A 89 -4.06 4.33 9.29
CA TYR A 89 -5.24 3.77 8.66
C TYR A 89 -6.52 4.30 9.33
N SER A 90 -7.65 4.16 8.65
CA SER A 90 -8.97 4.47 9.18
C SER A 90 -10.04 3.59 8.54
N TYR A 91 -11.15 3.37 9.24
CA TYR A 91 -12.33 2.73 8.69
C TYR A 91 -13.52 3.68 8.78
N ASN A 92 -14.24 3.84 7.67
CA ASN A 92 -15.46 4.63 7.61
C ASN A 92 -16.67 3.69 7.50
N VAL A 93 -17.45 3.67 8.59
CA VAL A 93 -18.64 2.80 8.71
C VAL A 93 -19.72 3.15 7.69
N LYS A 94 -19.88 4.44 7.34
CA LYS A 94 -20.97 4.90 6.46
C LYS A 94 -20.82 4.36 5.04
N ASN A 95 -19.60 4.34 4.52
CA ASN A 95 -19.29 3.85 3.17
C ASN A 95 -18.55 2.51 3.18
N LYS A 96 -18.43 1.85 4.35
CA LYS A 96 -17.74 0.57 4.55
C LYS A 96 -16.35 0.53 3.90
N THR A 97 -15.60 1.63 4.04
CA THR A 97 -14.30 1.78 3.38
C THR A 97 -13.17 1.78 4.39
N PHE A 98 -12.22 0.86 4.24
CA PHE A 98 -10.94 0.87 4.93
C PHE A 98 -9.92 1.65 4.10
N GLN A 99 -9.20 2.59 4.70
CA GLN A 99 -8.27 3.47 4.00
C GLN A 99 -6.96 3.61 4.76
N PHE A 100 -5.87 3.68 4.01
CA PHE A 100 -4.55 4.00 4.54
C PHE A 100 -3.68 4.63 3.46
N SER A 101 -2.53 5.16 3.85
CA SER A 101 -1.57 5.74 2.91
C SER A 101 -0.14 5.53 3.38
N TYR A 102 0.80 5.70 2.46
CA TYR A 102 2.22 5.74 2.77
C TYR A 102 2.92 6.78 1.90
N ILE A 103 4.02 7.30 2.42
CA ILE A 103 4.86 8.30 1.76
C ILE A 103 6.13 7.62 1.27
N LEU A 104 6.47 7.85 0.00
CA LEU A 104 7.72 7.42 -0.62
C LEU A 104 8.72 8.56 -0.59
N PHE A 105 9.96 8.27 -0.18
CA PHE A 105 11.07 9.22 -0.19
C PHE A 105 12.25 8.69 -1.00
N ASP A 106 13.04 9.61 -1.55
CA ASP A 106 14.33 9.30 -2.15
C ASP A 106 15.40 9.04 -1.07
N GLU A 107 16.61 8.69 -1.52
CA GLU A 107 17.79 8.48 -0.67
C GLU A 107 18.20 9.72 0.14
N ASN A 108 17.82 10.91 -0.32
CA ASN A 108 18.10 12.20 0.32
C ASN A 108 16.97 12.63 1.28
N ASN A 109 16.02 11.75 1.58
CA ASN A 109 14.84 12.02 2.41
C ASN A 109 13.86 13.05 1.83
N ASN A 110 13.93 13.37 0.55
CA ASN A 110 12.92 14.19 -0.11
C ASN A 110 11.69 13.34 -0.39
N LYS A 111 10.51 13.90 -0.10
CA LYS A 111 9.23 13.26 -0.43
C LYS A 111 9.08 13.21 -1.96
N ILE A 112 8.94 12.00 -2.50
CA ILE A 112 8.67 11.75 -3.92
C ILE A 112 7.17 11.72 -4.15
N ASN A 113 6.45 10.89 -3.40
CA ASN A 113 5.04 10.63 -3.64
C ASN A 113 4.29 10.25 -2.34
N THR A 114 2.95 10.33 -2.38
CA THR A 114 2.05 9.75 -1.39
C THR A 114 1.09 8.81 -2.11
N ILE A 115 1.10 7.55 -1.70
CA ILE A 115 0.19 6.53 -2.22
C ILE A 115 -0.95 6.38 -1.24
N LYS A 116 -2.19 6.42 -1.74
CA LYS A 116 -3.40 6.24 -0.94
C LYS A 116 -4.13 5.00 -1.44
N ILE A 117 -4.53 4.14 -0.51
CA ILE A 117 -5.26 2.90 -0.80
C ILE A 117 -6.60 2.96 -0.08
N SER A 118 -7.66 2.63 -0.80
CA SER A 118 -9.03 2.52 -0.29
C SER A 118 -9.61 1.17 -0.69
N ILE A 119 -10.11 0.43 0.29
CA ILE A 119 -10.75 -0.87 0.10
C ILE A 119 -12.19 -0.74 0.55
N GLN A 120 -13.13 -0.97 -0.37
CA GLN A 120 -14.56 -0.88 -0.10
C GLN A 120 -15.18 -2.28 -0.12
N HIS A 121 -15.92 -2.62 0.93
CA HIS A 121 -16.75 -3.83 0.96
C HIS A 121 -18.14 -3.50 0.41
N ILE A 122 -18.47 -4.06 -0.75
CA ILE A 122 -19.74 -3.87 -1.47
C ILE A 122 -20.78 -4.88 -1.00
#